data_AF-A0A6S6P0U0-F1
#
_entry.id   AF-A0A6S6P0U0-F1
#
_cell.length_a   1.000
_cell.length_b   1.000
_cell.length_c   1.000
_cell.angle_alpha   90.00
_cell.angle_beta   90.00
_cell.angle_gamma   90.00
#
_symmetry.space_group_name_H-M   'P 1'
#
loop_
_entity.id
_entity.type
_entity.pdbx_description
1 polymer ?
#
loop_
_entity_poly.entity_id
_entity_poly.type
_entity_poly.pdbx_seq_one_letter_code
_entity_poly.pdbx_strand_id
1 'polypeptide(L)'
;MDWVVGDRLGLPVPATAEALRDGGEAFLTNAFRAFGALGEHNRVVRITRCEELTGGSTGRKLLLDVQYSYPQPGLRTDLFVKFSRDFDDPVRDRGRTQMAPEVVFAALARTPGFPIAVPCPRFADYHADSGTGILITDRITFGHNGIERQYHKCRDDEMPRPDEHYRALVTAVARLAGTHRSGRLPAELTAAFPVDLRAATVGEPAPLTPDRLRRRLSRLEEFCRRHPGLLPPDVRSPRFLASLHEEAPEVLRREAAIWRALRDTDDHIALCHWNANVDNAWFWRDSAGILHCGLMDWGCVSRMNVAMALWGALCGAPTTLWDSHFGELVGLFCDEMQAAGGPRPDAAVLRRHLMLYMALMGITWLLDVPARIDRRLPDADAITSPADPRIREDESLRAPLQMLTNVLHLWRTEGVSGHLAALH
;
A
#
# COMPACT_ATOMS: atom_id res chain seq x y z
N MET A 1 4.29 25.17 15.26
CA MET A 1 5.03 24.26 16.15
C MET A 1 6.03 23.59 15.26
N ASP A 2 7.28 24.04 15.35
CA ASP A 2 8.22 23.84 14.24
C ASP A 2 9.22 22.74 14.57
N TRP A 3 9.38 22.44 15.85
CA TRP A 3 10.22 21.38 16.39
C TRP A 3 9.49 20.63 17.50
N VAL A 4 9.69 19.32 17.57
CA VAL A 4 9.26 18.43 18.65
C VAL A 4 10.43 17.55 19.08
N VAL A 5 10.37 16.93 20.24
CA VAL A 5 11.38 15.91 20.62
C VAL A 5 10.86 14.55 20.20
N GLY A 6 11.62 13.84 19.38
CA GLY A 6 11.27 12.49 18.94
C GLY A 6 11.34 11.49 20.09
N ASP A 7 10.37 10.59 20.16
CA ASP A 7 10.22 9.64 21.26
C ASP A 7 11.32 8.58 21.27
N ARG A 8 11.91 8.28 20.10
CA ARG A 8 12.89 7.19 19.98
C ARG A 8 14.31 7.62 20.28
N LEU A 9 14.75 8.74 19.69
CA LEU A 9 16.15 9.19 19.80
C LEU A 9 16.32 10.35 20.77
N GLY A 10 15.23 10.95 21.27
CA GLY A 10 15.28 12.11 22.15
C GLY A 10 15.85 13.36 21.47
N LEU A 11 15.85 13.40 20.13
CA LEU A 11 16.38 14.50 19.35
C LEU A 11 15.28 15.50 18.94
N PRO A 12 15.60 16.79 18.79
CA PRO A 12 14.72 17.73 18.13
C PRO A 12 14.47 17.30 16.67
N VAL A 13 13.20 17.20 16.29
CA VAL A 13 12.71 16.78 14.97
C VAL A 13 11.96 17.95 14.35
N PRO A 14 12.31 18.38 13.12
CA PRO A 14 11.59 19.44 12.44
C PRO A 14 10.22 18.93 11.97
N ALA A 15 9.19 19.75 12.19
CA ALA A 15 7.82 19.45 11.79
C ALA A 15 7.48 19.89 10.36
N THR A 16 8.31 20.77 9.78
CA THR A 16 8.07 21.40 8.47
C THR A 16 9.33 21.41 7.61
N ALA A 17 9.14 21.66 6.31
CA ALA A 17 10.24 21.86 5.36
C ALA A 17 11.10 23.07 5.72
N GLU A 18 10.48 24.15 6.20
CA GLU A 18 11.18 25.36 6.66
C GLU A 18 12.05 25.06 7.88
N ALA A 19 11.50 24.40 8.90
CA ALA A 19 12.27 23.99 10.07
C ALA A 19 13.44 23.06 9.71
N LEU A 20 13.26 22.15 8.74
CA LEU A 20 14.36 21.32 8.25
C LEU A 20 15.47 22.16 7.59
N ARG A 21 15.12 23.17 6.79
CA ARG A 21 16.09 24.08 6.17
C ARG A 21 16.84 24.90 7.22
N ASP A 22 16.12 25.40 8.23
CA ASP A 22 16.69 26.20 9.32
C ASP A 22 17.64 25.37 10.20
N GLY A 23 17.29 24.10 10.46
CA GLY A 23 18.17 23.16 11.16
C GLY A 23 19.44 22.81 10.39
N GLY A 24 19.37 22.87 9.06
CA GLY A 24 20.51 22.80 8.15
C GLY A 24 21.35 21.53 8.29
N GLU A 25 22.62 21.66 7.91
CA GLU A 25 23.60 20.58 7.90
C GLU A 25 23.91 20.05 9.31
N ALA A 26 23.79 20.90 10.33
CA ALA A 26 24.05 20.53 11.72
C ALA A 26 22.99 19.52 12.22
N PHE A 27 21.71 19.80 11.96
CA PHE A 27 20.63 18.86 12.26
C PHE A 27 20.85 17.53 11.54
N LEU A 28 21.05 17.55 10.22
CA LEU A 28 21.21 16.33 9.42
C LEU A 28 22.41 15.49 9.88
N THR A 29 23.53 16.15 10.21
CA THR A 29 24.72 15.46 10.74
C THR A 29 24.42 14.74 12.05
N ASN A 30 23.77 15.43 13.00
CA ASN A 30 23.44 14.85 14.29
C ASN A 30 22.40 13.73 14.17
N ALA A 31 21.35 13.96 13.37
CA ALA A 31 20.28 13.00 13.10
C ALA A 31 20.84 11.72 12.47
N PHE A 32 21.65 11.83 11.40
CA PHE A 32 22.21 10.66 10.72
C PHE A 32 23.22 9.90 11.58
N ARG A 33 24.00 10.58 12.43
CA ARG A 33 24.90 9.92 13.38
C ARG A 33 24.13 9.18 14.46
N ALA A 34 23.15 9.82 15.09
CA ALA A 34 22.34 9.22 16.14
C ALA A 34 21.53 8.01 15.63
N PHE A 35 21.05 8.08 14.39
CA PHE A 35 20.39 6.95 13.75
C PHE A 35 21.40 5.88 13.28
N GLY A 36 22.69 6.20 13.16
CA GLY A 36 23.74 5.28 12.70
C GLY A 36 23.85 5.17 11.17
N ALA A 37 23.29 6.12 10.43
CA ALA A 37 23.42 6.21 8.97
C ALA A 37 24.69 6.95 8.52
N LEU A 38 25.35 7.69 9.42
CA LEU A 38 26.57 8.45 9.16
C LEU A 38 27.62 8.15 10.23
N GLY A 39 28.85 7.89 9.81
CA GLY A 39 29.97 7.63 10.74
C GLY A 39 30.37 8.86 11.57
N GLU A 40 30.95 8.65 12.75
CA GLU A 40 31.30 9.70 13.71
C GLU A 40 32.22 10.80 13.14
N HIS A 41 33.11 10.45 12.20
CA HIS A 41 34.05 11.39 11.58
C HIS A 41 33.55 12.03 10.30
N ASN A 42 32.37 11.65 9.80
CA ASN A 42 31.76 12.24 8.61
C ASN A 42 30.66 13.23 9.01
N ARG A 43 30.37 14.21 8.16
CA ARG A 43 29.32 15.21 8.38
C ARG A 43 28.69 15.64 7.07
N VAL A 44 27.45 16.10 7.13
CA VAL A 44 26.87 16.88 6.04
C VAL A 44 27.56 18.24 6.02
N VAL A 45 28.06 18.65 4.86
CA VAL A 45 28.77 19.94 4.67
C VAL A 45 27.98 20.93 3.86
N ARG A 46 26.98 20.46 3.13
CA ARG A 46 26.12 21.31 2.31
C ARG A 46 24.79 20.62 1.99
N ILE A 47 23.70 21.36 2.09
CA ILE A 47 22.43 21.03 1.44
C ILE A 47 22.42 21.73 0.07
N THR A 48 22.39 20.95 -1.01
CA THR A 48 22.40 21.47 -2.38
C THR A 48 21.00 21.57 -2.99
N ARG A 49 20.03 20.84 -2.43
CA ARG A 49 18.63 20.89 -2.84
C ARG A 49 17.73 20.61 -1.63
N CYS A 50 16.64 21.35 -1.50
CA CYS A 50 15.60 21.10 -0.50
C CYS A 50 14.25 21.63 -1.05
N GLU A 51 13.59 20.82 -1.86
CA GLU A 51 12.42 21.22 -2.66
C GLU A 51 11.20 20.37 -2.33
N GLU A 52 10.04 21.01 -2.21
CA GLU A 52 8.78 20.29 -1.99
C GLU A 52 8.35 19.51 -3.23
N LEU A 53 7.88 18.28 -3.00
CA LEU A 53 7.17 17.47 -3.96
C LEU A 53 5.68 17.51 -3.67
N THR A 54 4.89 17.75 -4.70
CA THR A 54 3.44 17.57 -4.65
C THR A 54 3.10 16.10 -4.88
N GLY A 55 2.16 15.56 -4.09
CA GLY A 55 1.66 14.20 -4.26
C GLY A 55 1.61 13.33 -2.99
N GLY A 56 0.92 12.20 -3.11
CA GLY A 56 0.61 11.28 -2.03
C GLY A 56 -0.49 11.77 -1.08
N SER A 57 -1.04 10.85 -0.29
CA SER A 57 -2.26 11.09 0.51
C SER A 57 -2.00 11.68 1.90
N THR A 58 -0.76 11.58 2.42
CA THR A 58 -0.40 12.03 3.77
C THR A 58 0.89 12.82 3.78
N GLY A 59 0.90 13.86 4.64
CA GLY A 59 2.04 14.70 4.97
C GLY A 59 2.76 15.36 3.78
N ARG A 60 3.78 16.16 4.08
CA ARG A 60 4.64 16.80 3.07
C ARG A 60 5.81 15.92 2.67
N LYS A 61 6.33 16.13 1.46
CA LYS A 61 7.44 15.36 0.89
C LYS A 61 8.47 16.28 0.28
N LEU A 62 9.76 15.99 0.43
CA LEU A 62 10.85 16.77 -0.15
C LEU A 62 11.82 15.92 -0.95
N LEU A 63 12.37 16.53 -2.00
CA LEU A 63 13.67 16.16 -2.55
C LEU A 63 14.75 16.89 -1.78
N LEU A 64 15.69 16.12 -1.22
CA LEU A 64 16.82 16.64 -0.45
C LEU A 64 18.11 16.11 -1.08
N ASP A 65 18.99 17.00 -1.55
CA ASP A 65 20.32 16.61 -2.01
C ASP A 65 21.37 17.20 -1.06
N VAL A 66 22.36 16.39 -0.66
CA VAL A 66 23.38 16.75 0.32
C VAL A 66 24.78 16.43 -0.16
N GLN A 67 25.78 17.10 0.39
CA GLN A 67 27.19 16.75 0.26
C GLN A 67 27.74 16.36 1.63
N TYR A 68 28.53 15.29 1.66
CA TYR A 68 29.26 14.85 2.87
C TYR A 68 30.72 15.27 2.78
N SER A 69 31.41 15.35 3.93
CA SER A 69 32.86 15.60 3.96
C SER A 69 33.65 14.51 3.23
N TYR A 70 33.20 13.26 3.36
CA TYR A 70 33.83 12.11 2.72
C TYR A 70 32.76 11.21 2.07
N PRO A 71 33.00 10.69 0.86
CA PRO A 71 32.16 9.64 0.30
C PRO A 71 32.29 8.37 1.15
N GLN A 72 31.19 7.63 1.32
CA GLN A 72 31.17 6.35 2.01
C GLN A 72 30.39 5.33 1.17
N PRO A 73 30.82 4.06 1.10
CA PRO A 73 30.07 3.02 0.39
C PRO A 73 28.63 2.95 0.89
N GLY A 74 27.68 2.98 -0.05
CA GLY A 74 26.26 2.93 0.27
C GLY A 74 25.70 4.19 0.96
N LEU A 75 26.44 5.30 1.06
CA LEU A 75 25.94 6.59 1.55
C LEU A 75 25.55 7.48 0.37
N ARG A 76 24.24 7.59 0.09
CA ARG A 76 23.72 8.39 -1.02
C ARG A 76 23.61 9.87 -0.65
N THR A 77 23.80 10.70 -1.66
CA THR A 77 23.67 12.16 -1.60
C THR A 77 22.28 12.63 -1.99
N ASP A 78 21.51 11.80 -2.70
CA ASP A 78 20.15 12.08 -3.11
C ASP A 78 19.13 11.38 -2.21
N LEU A 79 18.39 12.18 -1.47
CA LEU A 79 17.50 11.77 -0.40
C LEU A 79 16.05 12.18 -0.67
N PHE A 80 15.16 11.48 0.00
CA PHE A 80 13.74 11.76 0.05
C PHE A 80 13.32 11.98 1.51
N VAL A 81 12.53 13.02 1.76
CA VAL A 81 12.00 13.33 3.09
C VAL A 81 10.49 13.20 3.07
N LYS A 82 9.91 12.57 4.07
CA LYS A 82 8.47 12.52 4.34
C LYS A 82 8.23 13.08 5.74
N PHE A 83 7.29 14.00 5.87
CA PHE A 83 6.76 14.46 7.16
C PHE A 83 5.42 13.77 7.42
N SER A 84 5.06 13.56 8.68
CA SER A 84 3.71 13.06 9.02
C SER A 84 2.64 14.14 8.87
N ARG A 85 3.00 15.40 9.12
CA ARG A 85 2.07 16.53 9.17
C ARG A 85 1.92 17.23 7.82
N ASP A 86 0.74 17.76 7.59
CA ASP A 86 0.51 18.83 6.62
C ASP A 86 -0.39 19.90 7.23
N PHE A 87 0.23 20.91 7.86
CA PHE A 87 -0.50 21.93 8.61
C PHE A 87 -1.45 22.78 7.75
N ASP A 88 -1.24 22.80 6.43
CA ASP A 88 -2.05 23.59 5.49
C ASP A 88 -3.20 22.79 4.87
N ASP A 89 -3.20 21.45 5.03
CA ASP A 89 -4.26 20.57 4.52
C ASP A 89 -4.81 19.66 5.62
N PRO A 90 -5.91 20.05 6.28
CA PRO A 90 -6.54 19.27 7.35
C PRO A 90 -6.99 17.87 6.93
N VAL A 91 -7.24 17.62 5.63
CA VAL A 91 -7.63 16.30 5.15
C VAL A 91 -6.43 15.38 5.12
N ARG A 92 -5.29 15.86 4.60
CA ARG A 92 -4.02 15.11 4.57
C ARG A 92 -3.43 14.93 5.98
N ASP A 93 -3.58 15.91 6.86
CA ASP A 93 -3.07 15.87 8.24
C ASP A 93 -3.77 14.82 9.13
N ARG A 94 -4.95 14.33 8.74
CA ARG A 94 -5.61 13.20 9.42
C ARG A 94 -4.76 11.94 9.39
N GLY A 95 -3.95 11.77 8.34
CA GLY A 95 -3.07 10.62 8.18
C GLY A 95 -1.78 10.67 9.01
N ARG A 96 -1.57 11.70 9.84
CA ARG A 96 -0.31 11.89 10.59
C ARG A 96 0.11 10.72 11.49
N THR A 97 -0.84 9.89 11.92
CA THR A 97 -0.59 8.71 12.75
C THR A 97 -0.01 7.53 11.98
N GLN A 98 -0.13 7.52 10.64
CA GLN A 98 0.42 6.48 9.78
C GLN A 98 1.95 6.43 9.78
N MET A 99 2.61 7.53 10.14
CA MET A 99 4.08 7.56 10.20
C MET A 99 4.64 6.81 11.42
N ALA A 100 3.87 6.65 12.50
CA ALA A 100 4.34 5.99 13.71
C ALA A 100 4.86 4.55 13.44
N PRO A 101 4.09 3.65 12.80
CA PRO A 101 4.60 2.32 12.44
C PRO A 101 5.68 2.37 11.36
N GLU A 102 5.64 3.34 10.45
CA GLU A 102 6.63 3.50 9.39
C GLU A 102 8.04 3.85 9.94
N VAL A 103 8.12 4.67 11.00
CA VAL A 103 9.39 4.97 11.71
C VAL A 103 9.98 3.74 12.39
N VAL A 104 9.13 2.89 12.98
CA VAL A 104 9.58 1.61 13.54
C VAL A 104 10.09 0.70 12.44
N PHE A 105 9.37 0.63 11.31
CA PHE A 105 9.77 -0.17 10.15
C PHE A 105 11.10 0.31 9.55
N ALA A 106 11.36 1.62 9.51
CA ALA A 106 12.63 2.17 9.05
C ALA A 106 13.83 1.67 9.88
N ALA A 107 13.66 1.50 11.19
CA ALA A 107 14.70 0.88 12.00
C ALA A 107 14.83 -0.63 11.75
N LEU A 108 13.70 -1.32 11.62
CA LEU A 108 13.68 -2.75 11.30
C LEU A 108 14.37 -3.05 9.96
N ALA A 109 14.13 -2.22 8.95
CA ALA A 109 14.72 -2.32 7.61
C ALA A 109 16.26 -2.23 7.62
N ARG A 110 16.85 -1.66 8.66
CA ARG A 110 18.32 -1.56 8.80
C ARG A 110 18.96 -2.73 9.51
N THR A 111 18.16 -3.69 9.98
CA THR A 111 18.68 -4.88 10.64
C THR A 111 19.41 -5.76 9.62
N PRO A 112 20.56 -6.37 9.99
CA PRO A 112 21.28 -7.27 9.08
C PRO A 112 20.38 -8.40 8.59
N GLY A 113 20.39 -8.66 7.28
CA GLY A 113 19.59 -9.73 6.68
C GLY A 113 18.11 -9.39 6.47
N PHE A 114 17.72 -8.11 6.49
CA PHE A 114 16.37 -7.69 6.09
C PHE A 114 16.02 -8.22 4.68
N PRO A 115 14.84 -8.83 4.46
CA PRO A 115 14.64 -9.80 3.38
C PRO A 115 14.26 -9.20 2.01
N ILE A 116 13.97 -7.90 1.96
CA ILE A 116 13.47 -7.22 0.77
C ILE A 116 14.15 -5.86 0.60
N ALA A 117 14.13 -5.35 -0.64
CA ALA A 117 14.60 -4.01 -0.90
C ALA A 117 13.57 -2.97 -0.44
N VAL A 118 14.03 -2.02 0.36
CA VAL A 118 13.30 -0.82 0.81
C VAL A 118 14.22 0.38 0.66
N PRO A 119 13.71 1.62 0.49
CA PRO A 119 14.58 2.80 0.44
C PRO A 119 15.42 2.88 1.72
N CYS A 120 16.75 2.94 1.60
CA CYS A 120 17.63 2.85 2.77
C CYS A 120 17.33 4.01 3.75
N PRO A 121 16.89 3.74 4.99
CA PRO A 121 16.56 4.81 5.92
C PRO A 121 17.83 5.51 6.44
N ARG A 122 17.80 6.86 6.44
CA ARG A 122 18.88 7.72 6.95
C ARG A 122 18.55 8.35 8.29
N PHE A 123 17.27 8.61 8.53
CA PHE A 123 16.76 9.10 9.81
C PHE A 123 15.27 8.82 9.88
N ALA A 124 14.77 8.49 11.07
CA ALA A 124 13.34 8.34 11.30
C ALA A 124 13.06 8.57 12.78
N ASP A 125 12.12 9.47 13.09
CA ASP A 125 11.63 9.64 14.45
C ASP A 125 10.20 10.21 14.45
N TYR A 126 9.48 10.00 15.55
CA TYR A 126 8.07 10.35 15.72
C TYR A 126 7.82 10.78 17.16
N HIS A 127 6.95 11.78 17.34
CA HIS A 127 6.46 12.24 18.63
C HIS A 127 4.95 11.95 18.70
N ALA A 128 4.58 11.00 19.54
CA ALA A 128 3.24 10.43 19.59
C ALA A 128 2.16 11.46 19.95
N ASP A 129 2.41 12.29 20.96
CA ASP A 129 1.41 13.23 21.50
C ASP A 129 0.97 14.27 20.48
N SER A 130 1.89 14.78 19.65
CA SER A 130 1.55 15.72 18.59
C SER A 130 1.26 15.04 17.25
N GLY A 131 1.60 13.77 17.11
CA GLY A 131 1.60 13.04 15.86
C GLY A 131 2.60 13.55 14.82
N THR A 132 3.66 14.24 15.26
CA THR A 132 4.66 14.87 14.39
C THR A 132 5.85 13.95 14.20
N GLY A 133 6.31 13.76 12.98
CA GLY A 133 7.49 12.95 12.70
C GLY A 133 8.05 13.20 11.32
N ILE A 134 9.22 12.61 11.11
CA ILE A 134 9.98 12.70 9.87
C ILE A 134 10.58 11.34 9.54
N LEU A 135 10.60 11.02 8.25
CA LEU A 135 11.36 9.92 7.68
C LEU A 135 12.25 10.49 6.56
N ILE A 136 13.54 10.20 6.63
CA ILE A 136 14.51 10.51 5.58
C ILE A 136 15.07 9.19 5.06
N THR A 137 14.98 8.96 3.76
CA THR A 137 15.53 7.78 3.09
C THR A 137 16.39 8.16 1.90
N ASP A 138 17.12 7.20 1.37
CA ASP A 138 17.62 7.26 0.00
C ASP A 138 16.48 7.51 -0.99
N ARG A 139 16.74 8.32 -2.01
CA ARG A 139 15.79 8.56 -3.10
C ARG A 139 15.84 7.42 -4.11
N ILE A 140 14.67 6.92 -4.49
CA ILE A 140 14.54 6.01 -5.65
C ILE A 140 14.63 6.83 -6.93
N THR A 141 15.61 6.51 -7.77
CA THR A 141 15.87 7.23 -9.04
C THR A 141 15.19 6.54 -10.21
N PHE A 142 13.86 6.64 -10.28
CA PHE A 142 13.08 6.07 -11.38
C PHE A 142 13.63 6.46 -12.77
N GLY A 143 13.72 5.49 -13.68
CA GLY A 143 14.23 5.67 -15.04
C GLY A 143 15.75 5.83 -15.15
N HIS A 144 16.49 5.67 -14.07
CA HIS A 144 17.94 5.87 -14.03
C HIS A 144 18.63 4.69 -13.33
N ASN A 145 19.92 4.48 -13.65
CA ASN A 145 20.77 3.48 -12.99
C ASN A 145 20.20 2.04 -13.02
N GLY A 146 19.50 1.67 -14.10
CA GLY A 146 18.87 0.36 -14.25
C GLY A 146 17.55 0.18 -13.50
N ILE A 147 17.09 1.20 -12.75
CA ILE A 147 15.74 1.25 -12.20
C ILE A 147 14.77 1.66 -13.31
N GLU A 148 13.69 0.92 -13.46
CA GLU A 148 12.65 1.22 -14.43
C GLU A 148 11.95 2.56 -14.10
N ARG A 149 11.16 3.08 -15.03
CA ARG A 149 10.31 4.25 -14.73
C ARG A 149 9.29 3.89 -13.64
N GLN A 150 8.74 4.89 -12.96
CA GLN A 150 7.63 4.65 -12.06
C GLN A 150 6.39 4.22 -12.87
N TYR A 151 5.71 3.18 -12.42
CA TYR A 151 4.42 2.76 -12.98
C TYR A 151 3.30 3.27 -12.09
N HIS A 152 2.28 3.87 -12.70
CA HIS A 152 1.13 4.37 -11.96
C HIS A 152 0.11 3.26 -11.71
N LYS A 153 -0.54 3.31 -10.55
CA LYS A 153 -1.62 2.39 -10.19
C LYS A 153 -2.70 2.36 -11.27
N CYS A 154 -3.09 1.15 -11.68
CA CYS A 154 -4.10 0.91 -12.71
C CYS A 154 -3.76 1.52 -14.07
N ARG A 155 -2.46 1.63 -14.40
CA ARG A 155 -1.93 1.96 -15.74
C ARG A 155 -0.98 0.88 -16.24
N ASP A 156 -1.32 -0.36 -15.95
CA ASP A 156 -0.49 -1.51 -16.22
C ASP A 156 -0.31 -1.77 -17.73
N ASP A 157 -1.11 -1.14 -18.60
CA ASP A 157 -0.87 -1.10 -20.04
C ASP A 157 0.43 -0.37 -20.42
N GLU A 158 0.93 0.50 -19.54
CA GLU A 158 2.23 1.16 -19.66
C GLU A 158 3.38 0.31 -19.08
N MET A 159 3.08 -0.80 -18.39
CA MET A 159 4.08 -1.67 -17.76
C MET A 159 4.45 -2.81 -18.72
N PRO A 160 5.75 -3.02 -19.03
CA PRO A 160 6.17 -4.14 -19.85
C PRO A 160 5.95 -5.43 -19.07
N ARG A 161 5.39 -6.47 -19.69
CA ARG A 161 5.20 -7.78 -19.04
C ARG A 161 4.61 -7.66 -17.62
N PRO A 162 3.36 -7.16 -17.47
CA PRO A 162 2.76 -6.98 -16.15
C PRO A 162 2.76 -8.27 -15.31
N ASP A 163 2.60 -9.42 -15.97
CA ASP A 163 2.71 -10.76 -15.38
C ASP A 163 4.00 -10.96 -14.59
N GLU A 164 5.14 -10.54 -15.15
CA GLU A 164 6.46 -10.68 -14.50
C GLU A 164 6.61 -9.72 -13.31
N HIS A 165 6.10 -8.49 -13.44
CA HIS A 165 6.17 -7.47 -12.41
C HIS A 165 5.35 -7.85 -11.17
N TYR A 166 4.14 -8.36 -11.37
CA TYR A 166 3.32 -8.83 -10.26
C TYR A 166 3.91 -10.05 -9.57
N ARG A 167 4.63 -10.93 -10.28
CA ARG A 167 5.40 -12.01 -9.62
C ARG A 167 6.48 -11.45 -8.72
N ALA A 168 7.31 -10.54 -9.24
CA ALA A 168 8.38 -9.92 -8.45
C ALA A 168 7.84 -9.20 -7.21
N LEU A 169 6.71 -8.50 -7.36
CA LEU A 169 6.00 -7.83 -6.27
C LEU A 169 5.46 -8.83 -5.24
N VAL A 170 4.73 -9.87 -5.67
CA VAL A 170 4.19 -10.91 -4.78
C VAL A 170 5.32 -11.64 -4.05
N THR A 171 6.43 -11.92 -4.73
CA THR A 171 7.65 -12.49 -4.13
C THR A 171 8.18 -11.60 -3.01
N ALA A 172 8.28 -10.28 -3.20
CA ALA A 172 8.74 -9.36 -2.15
C ALA A 172 7.78 -9.37 -0.94
N VAL A 173 6.46 -9.28 -1.16
CA VAL A 173 5.48 -9.32 -0.07
C VAL A 173 5.54 -10.64 0.70
N ALA A 174 5.65 -11.77 0.00
CA ALA A 174 5.74 -13.10 0.60
C ALA A 174 7.04 -13.30 1.40
N ARG A 175 8.19 -12.82 0.89
CA ARG A 175 9.49 -12.92 1.59
C ARG A 175 9.51 -12.17 2.90
N LEU A 176 8.91 -10.97 2.95
CA LEU A 176 8.77 -10.23 4.20
C LEU A 176 7.91 -11.01 5.21
N ALA A 177 6.74 -11.49 4.76
CA ALA A 177 5.82 -12.25 5.60
C ALA A 177 6.48 -13.52 6.16
N GLY A 178 7.16 -14.29 5.30
CA GLY A 178 7.86 -15.51 5.67
C GLY A 178 9.04 -15.28 6.62
N THR A 179 9.87 -14.25 6.36
CA THR A 179 11.01 -13.92 7.24
C THR A 179 10.56 -13.42 8.61
N HIS A 180 9.46 -12.67 8.67
CA HIS A 180 8.83 -12.32 9.94
C HIS A 180 8.40 -13.57 10.71
N ARG A 181 7.69 -14.49 10.04
CA ARG A 181 7.21 -15.74 10.66
C ARG A 181 8.29 -16.77 10.95
N SER A 182 9.46 -16.65 10.33
CA SER A 182 10.61 -17.49 10.66
C SER A 182 11.29 -17.06 11.98
N GLY A 183 10.90 -15.94 12.58
CA GLY A 183 11.54 -15.38 13.78
C GLY A 183 12.94 -14.79 13.55
N ARG A 184 13.34 -14.58 12.27
CA ARG A 184 14.66 -14.01 11.94
C ARG A 184 14.74 -12.50 12.12
N LEU A 185 13.59 -11.83 12.20
CA LEU A 185 13.52 -10.39 12.48
C LEU A 185 13.55 -10.14 14.00
N PRO A 186 14.20 -9.06 14.49
CA PRO A 186 14.27 -8.77 15.92
C PRO A 186 12.88 -8.62 16.57
N ALA A 187 12.62 -9.45 17.59
CA ALA A 187 11.32 -9.53 18.27
C ALA A 187 10.89 -8.20 18.90
N GLU A 188 11.85 -7.44 19.43
CA GLU A 188 11.62 -6.11 20.03
C GLU A 188 11.02 -5.10 19.05
N LEU A 189 11.44 -5.15 17.77
CA LEU A 189 10.93 -4.25 16.73
C LEU A 189 9.64 -4.78 16.12
N THR A 190 9.50 -6.10 15.97
CA THR A 190 8.29 -6.69 15.39
C THR A 190 7.10 -6.69 16.35
N ALA A 191 7.35 -6.71 17.68
CA ALA A 191 6.32 -6.60 18.71
C ALA A 191 5.61 -5.23 18.72
N ALA A 192 6.26 -4.19 18.20
CA ALA A 192 5.69 -2.85 18.10
C ALA A 192 4.61 -2.72 17.02
N PHE A 193 4.44 -3.71 16.14
CA PHE A 193 3.36 -3.73 15.15
C PHE A 193 2.15 -4.50 15.73
N PRO A 194 1.03 -3.81 16.04
CA PRO A 194 -0.15 -4.49 16.55
C PRO A 194 -0.77 -5.40 15.48
N VAL A 195 -1.42 -6.47 15.93
CA VAL A 195 -2.36 -7.24 15.10
C VAL A 195 -3.70 -6.51 15.15
N ASP A 196 -3.83 -5.45 14.36
CA ASP A 196 -5.09 -4.73 14.22
C ASP A 196 -5.54 -4.72 12.76
N LEU A 197 -6.31 -5.75 12.39
CA LEU A 197 -6.79 -5.92 11.03
C LEU A 197 -7.71 -4.78 10.57
N ARG A 198 -8.43 -4.11 11.49
CA ARG A 198 -9.34 -3.02 11.11
C ARG A 198 -8.59 -1.70 11.01
N ALA A 199 -7.68 -1.42 11.95
CA ALA A 199 -6.83 -0.23 11.89
C ALA A 199 -5.70 -0.33 10.84
N ALA A 200 -5.42 -1.52 10.31
CA ALA A 200 -4.48 -1.72 9.21
C ALA A 200 -4.95 -1.11 7.87
N THR A 201 -6.21 -0.66 7.78
CA THR A 201 -6.78 -0.06 6.57
C THR A 201 -6.66 1.47 6.58
N VAL A 202 -6.64 2.09 5.40
CA VAL A 202 -6.60 3.56 5.30
C VAL A 202 -7.97 4.17 5.59
N GLY A 203 -8.07 4.87 6.72
CA GLY A 203 -9.22 5.72 7.08
C GLY A 203 -10.36 4.99 7.79
N GLU A 204 -11.32 5.75 8.30
CA GLU A 204 -12.52 5.21 8.96
C GLU A 204 -13.70 5.24 7.99
N PRO A 205 -14.28 4.07 7.61
CA PRO A 205 -15.44 4.04 6.74
C PRO A 205 -16.67 4.53 7.49
N ALA A 206 -17.55 5.26 6.80
CA ALA A 206 -18.84 5.59 7.36
C ALA A 206 -19.66 4.30 7.60
N PRO A 207 -20.36 4.15 8.75
CA PRO A 207 -21.07 2.92 9.08
C PRO A 207 -21.99 2.44 7.95
N LEU A 208 -21.82 1.18 7.53
CA LEU A 208 -22.62 0.59 6.46
C LEU A 208 -23.87 -0.07 7.05
N THR A 209 -25.04 0.54 6.79
CA THR A 209 -26.33 -0.06 7.17
C THR A 209 -26.93 -0.86 6.00
N PRO A 210 -27.84 -1.82 6.26
CA PRO A 210 -28.53 -2.57 5.20
C PRO A 210 -29.21 -1.66 4.17
N ASP A 211 -29.85 -0.57 4.61
CA ASP A 211 -30.48 0.39 3.70
C ASP A 211 -29.48 1.14 2.83
N ARG A 212 -28.33 1.52 3.40
CA ARG A 212 -27.27 2.18 2.65
C ARG A 212 -26.69 1.23 1.61
N LEU A 213 -26.48 -0.03 1.97
CA LEU A 213 -26.02 -1.07 1.03
C LEU A 213 -27.01 -1.25 -0.12
N ARG A 214 -28.31 -1.44 0.17
CA ARG A 214 -29.36 -1.55 -0.87
C ARG A 214 -29.36 -0.37 -1.83
N ARG A 215 -29.26 0.86 -1.32
CA ARG A 215 -29.18 2.07 -2.17
C ARG A 215 -27.94 2.10 -3.07
N ARG A 216 -26.78 1.67 -2.54
CA ARG A 216 -25.54 1.61 -3.32
C ARG A 216 -25.64 0.55 -4.43
N LEU A 217 -26.25 -0.60 -4.16
CA LEU A 217 -26.48 -1.65 -5.15
C LEU A 217 -27.43 -1.19 -6.27
N SER A 218 -28.58 -0.57 -5.92
CA SER A 218 -29.47 0.01 -6.95
C SER A 218 -28.79 1.09 -7.79
N ARG A 219 -27.89 1.87 -7.19
CA ARG A 219 -27.08 2.85 -7.93
C ARG A 219 -26.09 2.18 -8.89
N LEU A 220 -25.48 1.07 -8.48
CA LEU A 220 -24.61 0.29 -9.36
C LEU A 220 -25.39 -0.24 -10.57
N GLU A 221 -26.59 -0.78 -10.38
CA GLU A 221 -27.44 -1.25 -11.48
C GLU A 221 -27.77 -0.12 -12.47
N GLU A 222 -28.18 1.04 -11.94
CA GLU A 222 -28.46 2.22 -12.77
C GLU A 222 -27.20 2.68 -13.53
N PHE A 223 -26.04 2.68 -12.86
CA PHE A 223 -24.76 3.03 -13.45
C PHE A 223 -24.39 2.08 -14.60
N CYS A 224 -24.57 0.77 -14.42
CA CYS A 224 -24.35 -0.24 -15.46
C CYS A 224 -25.23 -0.01 -16.70
N ARG A 225 -26.45 0.51 -16.51
CA ARG A 225 -27.40 0.81 -17.60
C ARG A 225 -27.02 2.10 -18.33
N ARG A 226 -26.65 3.15 -17.59
CA ARG A 226 -26.35 4.47 -18.14
C ARG A 226 -24.99 4.52 -18.83
N HIS A 227 -24.01 3.81 -18.28
CA HIS A 227 -22.61 3.85 -18.71
C HIS A 227 -22.08 2.44 -19.05
N PRO A 228 -22.66 1.75 -20.05
CA PRO A 228 -22.29 0.37 -20.37
C PRO A 228 -20.82 0.20 -20.80
N GLY A 229 -20.14 1.27 -21.23
CA GLY A 229 -18.71 1.25 -21.58
C GLY A 229 -17.76 1.26 -20.38
N LEU A 230 -18.22 1.59 -19.16
CA LEU A 230 -17.36 1.72 -17.97
C LEU A 230 -17.11 0.42 -17.22
N LEU A 231 -17.92 -0.62 -17.45
CA LEU A 231 -17.79 -1.92 -16.80
C LEU A 231 -17.93 -3.06 -17.83
N PRO A 232 -17.21 -4.18 -17.66
CA PRO A 232 -17.32 -5.35 -18.52
C PRO A 232 -18.78 -5.89 -18.65
N PRO A 233 -19.19 -6.44 -19.81
CA PRO A 233 -20.58 -6.86 -20.03
C PRO A 233 -21.10 -7.94 -19.07
N ASP A 234 -20.24 -8.85 -18.65
CA ASP A 234 -20.53 -9.96 -17.76
C ASP A 234 -20.94 -9.49 -16.35
N VAL A 235 -20.25 -8.48 -15.81
CA VAL A 235 -20.57 -7.86 -14.51
C VAL A 235 -21.74 -6.86 -14.59
N ARG A 236 -22.26 -6.60 -15.80
CA ARG A 236 -23.47 -5.81 -16.03
C ARG A 236 -24.70 -6.68 -16.31
N SER A 237 -24.54 -8.01 -16.38
CA SER A 237 -25.66 -8.89 -16.73
C SER A 237 -26.76 -8.88 -15.65
N PRO A 238 -28.05 -8.90 -16.03
CA PRO A 238 -29.15 -8.91 -15.05
C PRO A 238 -29.06 -10.06 -14.05
N ARG A 239 -28.60 -11.23 -14.51
CA ARG A 239 -28.39 -12.41 -13.67
C ARG A 239 -27.34 -12.15 -12.58
N PHE A 240 -26.20 -11.57 -12.94
CA PHE A 240 -25.16 -11.27 -11.96
C PHE A 240 -25.62 -10.20 -10.97
N LEU A 241 -26.25 -9.12 -11.46
CA LEU A 241 -26.72 -8.05 -10.58
C LEU A 241 -27.78 -8.55 -9.59
N ALA A 242 -28.70 -9.42 -10.02
CA ALA A 242 -29.66 -10.07 -9.12
C ALA A 242 -28.96 -10.89 -8.02
N SER A 243 -27.98 -11.72 -8.38
CA SER A 243 -27.19 -12.49 -7.42
C SER A 243 -26.40 -11.58 -6.46
N LEU A 244 -25.77 -10.52 -6.96
CA LEU A 244 -25.06 -9.55 -6.11
C LEU A 244 -25.99 -8.88 -5.09
N HIS A 245 -27.24 -8.60 -5.48
CA HIS A 245 -28.27 -8.05 -4.59
C HIS A 245 -28.66 -9.02 -3.46
N GLU A 246 -28.58 -10.33 -3.69
CA GLU A 246 -28.83 -11.36 -2.68
C GLU A 246 -27.60 -11.59 -1.79
N GLU A 247 -26.40 -11.60 -2.37
CA GLU A 247 -25.16 -11.99 -1.68
C GLU A 247 -24.51 -10.86 -0.88
N ALA A 248 -24.54 -9.61 -1.36
CA ALA A 248 -23.90 -8.50 -0.65
C ALA A 248 -24.48 -8.25 0.77
N PRO A 249 -25.81 -8.33 1.00
CA PRO A 249 -26.37 -8.30 2.36
C PRO A 249 -25.88 -9.43 3.26
N GLU A 250 -25.60 -10.60 2.69
CA GLU A 250 -25.06 -11.73 3.45
C GLU A 250 -23.63 -11.46 3.93
N VAL A 251 -22.79 -10.84 3.08
CA VAL A 251 -21.44 -10.39 3.46
C VAL A 251 -21.52 -9.41 4.63
N LEU A 252 -22.43 -8.42 4.56
CA LEU A 252 -22.63 -7.46 5.65
C LEU A 252 -23.08 -8.17 6.94
N ARG A 253 -24.02 -9.11 6.84
CA ARG A 253 -24.51 -9.88 7.99
C ARG A 253 -23.42 -10.74 8.64
N ARG A 254 -22.49 -11.27 7.85
CA ARG A 254 -21.37 -12.09 8.31
C ARG A 254 -20.08 -11.32 8.58
N GLU A 255 -20.10 -9.99 8.58
CA GLU A 255 -18.90 -9.16 8.74
C GLU A 255 -18.05 -9.60 9.94
N ALA A 256 -18.67 -9.79 11.11
CA ALA A 256 -17.97 -10.21 12.32
C ALA A 256 -17.32 -11.61 12.19
N ALA A 257 -17.99 -12.55 11.51
CA ALA A 257 -17.47 -13.89 11.27
C ALA A 257 -16.30 -13.87 10.27
N ILE A 258 -16.38 -13.02 9.23
CA ILE A 258 -15.29 -12.83 8.28
C ILE A 258 -14.04 -12.30 8.99
N TRP A 259 -14.19 -11.23 9.78
CA TRP A 259 -13.06 -10.67 10.54
C TRP A 259 -12.47 -11.65 11.55
N ARG A 260 -13.31 -12.51 12.15
CA ARG A 260 -12.86 -13.58 13.04
C ARG A 260 -12.02 -14.61 12.28
N ALA A 261 -12.51 -15.10 11.13
CA ALA A 261 -11.76 -16.05 10.30
C ALA A 261 -10.39 -15.51 9.87
N LEU A 262 -10.35 -14.24 9.45
CA LEU A 262 -9.10 -13.55 9.09
C LEU A 262 -8.13 -13.43 10.27
N ARG A 263 -8.63 -13.25 11.49
CA ARG A 263 -7.82 -13.07 12.70
C ARG A 263 -7.31 -14.38 13.28
N ASP A 264 -8.16 -15.40 13.33
CA ASP A 264 -7.92 -16.60 14.12
C ASP A 264 -7.06 -17.65 13.38
N THR A 265 -6.61 -17.31 12.16
CA THR A 265 -5.72 -18.16 11.35
C THR A 265 -4.26 -17.71 11.52
N ASP A 266 -3.60 -18.14 12.61
CA ASP A 266 -2.27 -17.63 13.01
C ASP A 266 -1.19 -17.79 11.93
N ASP A 267 -1.18 -18.89 11.18
CA ASP A 267 -0.23 -19.13 10.09
C ASP A 267 -0.36 -18.11 8.94
N HIS A 268 -1.46 -17.35 8.90
CA HIS A 268 -1.70 -16.31 7.92
C HIS A 268 -1.44 -14.90 8.48
N ILE A 269 -1.08 -14.72 9.75
CA ILE A 269 -0.81 -13.39 10.33
C ILE A 269 0.69 -13.10 10.28
N ALA A 270 1.11 -12.12 9.46
CA ALA A 270 2.50 -11.72 9.34
C ALA A 270 2.67 -10.20 9.24
N LEU A 271 3.90 -9.70 9.43
CA LEU A 271 4.24 -8.32 9.09
C LEU A 271 4.09 -8.13 7.57
N CYS A 272 3.23 -7.22 7.16
CA CYS A 272 2.93 -7.02 5.75
C CYS A 272 2.82 -5.55 5.35
N HIS A 273 2.90 -5.34 4.05
CA HIS A 273 2.60 -4.07 3.40
C HIS A 273 1.13 -4.08 2.94
N TRP A 274 0.26 -3.27 3.57
CA TRP A 274 -1.17 -3.28 3.23
C TRP A 274 -1.48 -2.75 1.83
N ASN A 275 -0.72 -1.76 1.34
CA ASN A 275 -0.96 -1.09 0.05
C ASN A 275 0.20 -1.30 -0.94
N ALA A 276 0.65 -2.54 -1.12
CA ALA A 276 1.80 -2.87 -1.98
C ALA A 276 1.43 -2.86 -3.48
N ASN A 277 0.73 -1.82 -3.94
CA ASN A 277 0.44 -1.67 -5.36
C ASN A 277 1.70 -1.26 -6.15
N VAL A 278 1.65 -1.40 -7.47
CA VAL A 278 2.78 -1.11 -8.38
C VAL A 278 3.33 0.32 -8.28
N ASP A 279 2.52 1.28 -7.88
CA ASP A 279 2.93 2.68 -7.66
C ASP A 279 3.73 2.89 -6.38
N ASN A 280 3.65 1.93 -5.45
CA ASN A 280 4.43 1.83 -4.22
C ASN A 280 5.62 0.86 -4.36
N ALA A 281 5.99 0.54 -5.60
CA ALA A 281 7.11 -0.33 -5.92
C ALA A 281 8.12 0.34 -6.88
N TRP A 282 9.33 -0.21 -6.93
CA TRP A 282 10.25 0.02 -8.04
C TRP A 282 10.86 -1.30 -8.49
N PHE A 283 11.19 -1.36 -9.78
CA PHE A 283 11.66 -2.57 -10.43
C PHE A 283 13.02 -2.34 -11.07
N TRP A 284 13.85 -3.36 -11.06
CA TRP A 284 15.14 -3.39 -11.75
C TRP A 284 15.49 -4.82 -12.11
N ARG A 285 16.37 -5.00 -13.08
CA ARG A 285 16.93 -6.31 -13.41
C ARG A 285 18.35 -6.43 -12.89
N ASP A 286 18.70 -7.61 -12.39
CA ASP A 286 20.08 -7.93 -12.07
C ASP A 286 20.89 -8.35 -13.32
N SER A 287 22.16 -8.71 -13.12
CA SER A 287 23.04 -9.15 -14.21
C SER A 287 22.60 -10.45 -14.90
N ALA A 288 21.73 -11.24 -14.27
CA ALA A 288 21.14 -12.45 -14.87
C ALA A 288 19.81 -12.14 -15.59
N GLY A 289 19.37 -10.88 -15.60
CA GLY A 289 18.12 -10.45 -16.20
C GLY A 289 16.89 -10.74 -15.34
N ILE A 290 17.07 -11.19 -14.09
CA ILE A 290 15.94 -11.48 -13.18
C ILE A 290 15.34 -10.16 -12.70
N LEU A 291 14.03 -10.01 -12.83
CA LEU A 291 13.30 -8.84 -12.35
C LEU A 291 13.16 -8.89 -10.82
N HIS A 292 13.60 -7.82 -10.16
CA HIS A 292 13.47 -7.62 -8.73
C HIS A 292 12.47 -6.50 -8.43
N CYS A 293 11.91 -6.53 -7.24
CA CYS A 293 10.97 -5.54 -6.74
C CYS A 293 11.42 -5.02 -5.37
N GLY A 294 11.37 -3.70 -5.21
CA GLY A 294 11.51 -3.02 -3.94
C GLY A 294 10.22 -2.29 -3.60
N LEU A 295 9.96 -2.10 -2.30
CA LEU A 295 8.71 -1.57 -1.78
C LEU A 295 8.92 -0.31 -0.93
N MET A 296 8.04 0.66 -1.09
CA MET A 296 8.08 1.96 -0.39
C MET A 296 6.67 2.36 0.09
N ASP A 297 6.60 3.44 0.87
CA ASP A 297 5.36 3.97 1.47
C ASP A 297 4.71 3.01 2.49
N TRP A 298 5.37 2.87 3.63
CA TRP A 298 5.04 1.89 4.66
C TRP A 298 4.07 2.43 5.72
N GLY A 299 3.27 3.46 5.40
CA GLY A 299 2.38 4.13 6.37
C GLY A 299 1.29 3.24 6.98
N CYS A 300 0.99 2.09 6.37
CA CYS A 300 0.04 1.09 6.89
C CYS A 300 0.70 -0.26 7.13
N VAL A 301 2.01 -0.26 7.40
CA VAL A 301 2.70 -1.49 7.81
C VAL A 301 2.18 -1.97 9.16
N SER A 302 1.79 -3.24 9.22
CA SER A 302 1.31 -3.86 10.45
C SER A 302 1.39 -5.38 10.36
N ARG A 303 1.08 -6.05 11.47
CA ARG A 303 0.83 -7.49 11.44
C ARG A 303 -0.63 -7.71 11.02
N MET A 304 -0.82 -8.33 9.86
CA MET A 304 -2.15 -8.54 9.30
C MET A 304 -2.26 -9.92 8.64
N ASN A 305 -3.48 -10.30 8.27
CA ASN A 305 -3.69 -11.49 7.45
C ASN A 305 -3.06 -11.29 6.07
N VAL A 306 -2.22 -12.22 5.62
CA VAL A 306 -1.52 -12.15 4.34
C VAL A 306 -2.47 -12.06 3.13
N ALA A 307 -3.72 -12.52 3.25
CA ALA A 307 -4.74 -12.33 2.23
C ALA A 307 -5.08 -10.85 2.01
N MET A 308 -5.02 -10.03 3.07
CA MET A 308 -5.24 -8.58 2.99
C MET A 308 -4.11 -7.89 2.25
N ALA A 309 -2.86 -8.31 2.52
CA ALA A 309 -1.68 -7.80 1.83
C ALA A 309 -1.68 -8.21 0.35
N LEU A 310 -2.06 -9.46 0.05
CA LEU A 310 -2.17 -9.95 -1.32
C LEU A 310 -3.30 -9.25 -2.10
N TRP A 311 -4.46 -8.98 -1.47
CA TRP A 311 -5.46 -8.11 -2.06
C TRP A 311 -4.90 -6.70 -2.31
N GLY A 312 -4.23 -6.11 -1.33
CA GLY A 312 -3.62 -4.78 -1.47
C GLY A 312 -2.57 -4.70 -2.58
N ALA A 313 -1.87 -5.79 -2.86
CA ALA A 313 -0.92 -5.90 -3.97
C ALA A 313 -1.59 -6.01 -5.33
N LEU A 314 -2.74 -6.70 -5.42
CA LEU A 314 -3.35 -7.09 -6.69
C LEU A 314 -4.63 -6.32 -7.04
N CYS A 315 -5.21 -5.57 -6.11
CA CYS A 315 -6.52 -4.94 -6.31
C CYS A 315 -6.58 -3.97 -7.49
N GLY A 316 -5.44 -3.34 -7.82
CA GLY A 316 -5.30 -2.45 -8.96
C GLY A 316 -4.88 -3.13 -10.27
N ALA A 317 -4.59 -4.42 -10.27
CA ALA A 317 -4.07 -5.15 -11.43
C ALA A 317 -5.10 -5.26 -12.58
N PRO A 318 -4.65 -5.51 -13.81
CA PRO A 318 -5.55 -5.85 -14.91
C PRO A 318 -6.41 -7.06 -14.57
N THR A 319 -7.68 -7.03 -14.98
CA THR A 319 -8.61 -8.14 -14.75
C THR A 319 -8.11 -9.44 -15.41
N THR A 320 -7.39 -9.36 -16.54
CA THR A 320 -6.77 -10.52 -17.21
C THR A 320 -5.73 -11.24 -16.35
N LEU A 321 -5.07 -10.53 -15.42
CA LEU A 321 -4.12 -11.13 -14.49
C LEU A 321 -4.83 -11.99 -13.44
N TRP A 322 -6.02 -11.56 -13.00
CA TRP A 322 -6.86 -12.38 -12.14
C TRP A 322 -7.33 -13.65 -12.85
N ASP A 323 -7.73 -13.55 -14.11
CA ASP A 323 -8.19 -14.71 -14.89
C ASP A 323 -7.07 -15.72 -15.17
N SER A 324 -5.87 -15.23 -15.51
CA SER A 324 -4.82 -16.06 -16.08
C SER A 324 -3.75 -16.50 -15.06
N HIS A 325 -3.56 -15.73 -13.99
CA HIS A 325 -2.42 -15.90 -13.09
C HIS A 325 -2.77 -15.94 -11.60
N PHE A 326 -4.03 -15.74 -11.20
CA PHE A 326 -4.36 -15.67 -9.78
C PHE A 326 -3.95 -16.92 -9.00
N GLY A 327 -4.32 -18.11 -9.48
CA GLY A 327 -3.96 -19.37 -8.81
C GLY A 327 -2.45 -19.57 -8.70
N GLU A 328 -1.71 -19.16 -9.72
CA GLU A 328 -0.25 -19.22 -9.76
C GLU A 328 0.40 -18.24 -8.77
N LEU A 329 -0.11 -17.02 -8.67
CA LEU A 329 0.38 -16.00 -7.73
C LEU A 329 0.11 -16.39 -6.27
N VAL A 330 -1.03 -17.04 -5.99
CA VAL A 330 -1.32 -17.61 -4.67
C VAL A 330 -0.32 -18.73 -4.34
N GLY A 331 -0.03 -19.62 -5.29
CA GLY A 331 0.99 -20.66 -5.13
C GLY A 331 2.38 -20.07 -4.87
N LEU A 332 2.80 -19.11 -5.70
CA LEU A 332 4.06 -18.38 -5.55
C LEU A 332 4.18 -17.74 -4.17
N PHE A 333 3.12 -17.08 -3.69
CA PHE A 333 3.12 -16.48 -2.36
C PHE A 333 3.39 -17.52 -1.27
N CYS A 334 2.71 -18.67 -1.32
CA CYS A 334 2.87 -19.72 -0.33
C CYS A 334 4.29 -20.31 -0.34
N ASP A 335 4.84 -20.53 -1.54
CA ASP A 335 6.16 -21.13 -1.71
C ASP A 335 7.28 -20.17 -1.28
N GLU A 336 7.18 -18.87 -1.62
CA GLU A 336 8.17 -17.86 -1.19
C GLU A 336 8.09 -17.60 0.33
N MET A 337 6.89 -17.63 0.93
CA MET A 337 6.73 -17.51 2.38
C MET A 337 7.42 -18.68 3.11
N GLN A 338 7.27 -19.90 2.59
CA GLN A 338 7.95 -21.09 3.11
C GLN A 338 9.47 -21.02 2.89
N ALA A 339 9.91 -20.63 1.68
CA ALA A 339 11.32 -20.51 1.35
C ALA A 339 12.04 -19.47 2.21
N ALA A 340 11.33 -18.41 2.63
CA ALA A 340 11.80 -17.43 3.58
C ALA A 340 11.79 -17.92 5.05
N GLY A 341 11.45 -19.18 5.30
CA GLY A 341 11.48 -19.85 6.60
C GLY A 341 10.19 -19.72 7.42
N GLY A 342 9.13 -19.15 6.86
CA GLY A 342 7.81 -19.11 7.50
C GLY A 342 7.03 -20.42 7.33
N PRO A 343 5.84 -20.55 7.93
CA PRO A 343 4.93 -21.64 7.60
C PRO A 343 4.48 -21.50 6.14
N ARG A 344 4.16 -22.62 5.49
CA ARG A 344 3.51 -22.60 4.19
C ARG A 344 1.99 -22.43 4.40
N PRO A 345 1.38 -21.31 4.01
CA PRO A 345 -0.07 -21.15 4.13
C PRO A 345 -0.81 -22.20 3.30
N ASP A 346 -1.98 -22.62 3.76
CA ASP A 346 -2.92 -23.37 2.93
C ASP A 346 -3.46 -22.45 1.82
N ALA A 347 -3.14 -22.77 0.56
CA ALA A 347 -3.52 -21.96 -0.59
C ALA A 347 -5.05 -21.82 -0.76
N ALA A 348 -5.84 -22.84 -0.39
CA ALA A 348 -7.30 -22.78 -0.47
C ALA A 348 -7.88 -21.89 0.63
N VAL A 349 -7.29 -21.90 1.83
CA VAL A 349 -7.65 -20.99 2.92
C VAL A 349 -7.25 -19.55 2.57
N LEU A 350 -6.05 -19.33 2.03
CA LEU A 350 -5.59 -18.02 1.56
C LEU A 350 -6.52 -17.44 0.49
N ARG A 351 -6.88 -18.24 -0.52
CA ARG A 351 -7.84 -17.85 -1.56
C ARG A 351 -9.20 -17.46 -0.97
N ARG A 352 -9.73 -18.26 -0.04
CA ARG A 352 -10.99 -17.98 0.66
C ARG A 352 -10.92 -16.66 1.43
N HIS A 353 -9.87 -16.45 2.21
CA HIS A 353 -9.67 -15.22 2.97
C HIS A 353 -9.56 -14.00 2.06
N LEU A 354 -8.89 -14.14 0.91
CA LEU A 354 -8.78 -13.06 -0.06
C LEU A 354 -10.15 -12.71 -0.63
N MET A 355 -10.97 -13.70 -1.03
CA MET A 355 -12.32 -13.46 -1.52
C MET A 355 -13.24 -12.81 -0.48
N LEU A 356 -13.19 -13.28 0.77
CA LEU A 356 -14.00 -12.71 1.85
C LEU A 356 -13.59 -11.26 2.18
N TYR A 357 -12.27 -11.00 2.23
CA TYR A 357 -11.75 -9.66 2.46
C TYR A 357 -12.06 -8.72 1.30
N MET A 358 -11.87 -9.17 0.06
CA MET A 358 -12.24 -8.44 -1.16
C MET A 358 -13.73 -8.06 -1.14
N ALA A 359 -14.62 -8.99 -0.78
CA ALA A 359 -16.04 -8.73 -0.71
C ALA A 359 -16.39 -7.67 0.35
N LEU A 360 -15.78 -7.74 1.54
CA LEU A 360 -15.90 -6.71 2.58
C LEU A 360 -15.44 -5.34 2.08
N MET A 361 -14.29 -5.28 1.40
CA MET A 361 -13.76 -4.03 0.85
C MET A 361 -14.68 -3.47 -0.25
N GLY A 362 -15.23 -4.36 -1.08
CA GLY A 362 -16.22 -4.04 -2.10
C GLY A 362 -17.42 -3.28 -1.54
N ILE A 363 -18.13 -3.89 -0.59
CA ILE A 363 -19.36 -3.31 -0.03
C ILE A 363 -19.10 -2.05 0.81
N THR A 364 -17.96 -2.00 1.48
CA THR A 364 -17.60 -0.92 2.40
C THR A 364 -17.14 0.32 1.64
N TRP A 365 -16.24 0.15 0.67
CA TRP A 365 -15.48 1.25 0.06
C TRP A 365 -15.78 1.49 -1.42
N LEU A 366 -16.10 0.44 -2.19
CA LEU A 366 -16.09 0.52 -3.65
C LEU A 366 -17.48 0.67 -4.28
N LEU A 367 -18.55 0.31 -3.58
CA LEU A 367 -19.91 0.52 -4.09
C LEU A 367 -20.35 2.00 -4.15
N ASP A 368 -19.55 2.95 -3.65
CA ASP A 368 -19.77 4.39 -3.84
C ASP A 368 -19.11 4.96 -5.11
N VAL A 369 -18.27 4.17 -5.80
CA VAL A 369 -17.57 4.60 -7.02
C VAL A 369 -18.53 5.09 -8.12
N PRO A 370 -19.70 4.46 -8.39
CA PRO A 370 -20.68 5.00 -9.32
C PRO A 370 -21.08 6.45 -9.02
N ALA A 371 -21.32 6.78 -7.75
CA ALA A 371 -21.68 8.14 -7.36
C ALA A 371 -20.52 9.14 -7.52
N ARG A 372 -19.27 8.66 -7.34
CA ARG A 372 -18.08 9.49 -7.55
C ARG A 372 -17.91 9.83 -9.03
N ILE A 373 -18.03 8.83 -9.90
CA ILE A 373 -17.94 9.01 -11.35
C ILE A 373 -19.05 9.94 -11.83
N ASP A 374 -20.32 9.67 -11.51
CA ASP A 374 -21.45 10.50 -11.92
C ASP A 374 -21.31 11.97 -11.47
N ARG A 375 -20.69 12.22 -10.31
CA ARG A 375 -20.45 13.60 -9.82
C ARG A 375 -19.34 14.31 -10.56
N ARG A 376 -18.27 13.59 -10.91
CA ARG A 376 -17.05 14.15 -11.53
C ARG A 376 -17.15 14.20 -13.05
N LEU A 377 -18.00 13.37 -13.64
CA LEU A 377 -18.26 13.26 -15.08
C LEU A 377 -19.77 13.24 -15.34
N PRO A 378 -20.49 14.34 -15.05
CA PRO A 378 -21.95 14.39 -15.21
C PRO A 378 -22.42 14.27 -16.67
N ASP A 379 -21.51 14.50 -17.62
CA ASP A 379 -21.69 14.42 -19.06
C ASP A 379 -21.16 13.11 -19.66
N ALA A 380 -20.75 12.14 -18.84
CA ALA A 380 -20.44 10.80 -19.32
C ALA A 380 -21.65 10.17 -20.01
N ASP A 381 -21.41 9.54 -21.15
CA ASP A 381 -22.42 8.93 -22.01
C ASP A 381 -22.19 7.42 -22.17
N ALA A 382 -23.00 6.79 -23.03
CA ALA A 382 -22.94 5.34 -23.21
C ALA A 382 -21.62 4.83 -23.84
N ILE A 383 -20.86 5.68 -24.54
CA ILE A 383 -19.58 5.31 -25.16
C ILE A 383 -18.38 5.60 -24.25
N THR A 384 -18.61 6.30 -23.14
CA THR A 384 -17.58 6.58 -22.14
C THR A 384 -17.02 5.26 -21.60
N SER A 385 -15.69 5.14 -21.60
CA SER A 385 -14.97 3.92 -21.21
C SER A 385 -13.86 4.26 -20.22
N PRO A 386 -13.24 3.26 -19.55
CA PRO A 386 -12.09 3.51 -18.67
C PRO A 386 -10.90 4.19 -19.35
N ALA A 387 -10.83 4.13 -20.70
CA ALA A 387 -9.82 4.82 -21.50
C ALA A 387 -10.12 6.31 -21.74
N ASP A 388 -11.30 6.82 -21.33
CA ASP A 388 -11.59 8.26 -21.39
C ASP A 388 -10.49 9.04 -20.65
N PRO A 389 -9.83 10.03 -21.28
CA PRO A 389 -8.74 10.77 -20.66
C PRO A 389 -9.10 11.39 -19.30
N ARG A 390 -10.36 11.79 -19.09
CA ARG A 390 -10.81 12.37 -17.81
C ARG A 390 -10.82 11.35 -16.67
N ILE A 391 -11.01 10.07 -17.00
CA ILE A 391 -10.87 8.96 -16.05
C ILE A 391 -9.39 8.56 -15.99
N ARG A 392 -8.79 8.28 -17.16
CA ARG A 392 -7.43 7.75 -17.25
C ARG A 392 -6.41 8.68 -16.59
N GLU A 393 -6.53 10.00 -16.68
CA GLU A 393 -5.61 10.97 -16.08
C GLU A 393 -5.92 11.33 -14.61
N ASP A 394 -7.09 10.96 -14.08
CA ASP A 394 -7.45 11.18 -12.67
C ASP A 394 -7.38 9.85 -11.89
N GLU A 395 -6.31 9.64 -11.13
CA GLU A 395 -6.16 8.44 -10.27
C GLU A 395 -7.34 8.26 -9.30
N SER A 396 -7.94 9.37 -8.82
CA SER A 396 -9.08 9.31 -7.90
C SER A 396 -10.37 8.77 -8.54
N LEU A 397 -10.38 8.64 -9.87
CA LEU A 397 -11.43 7.98 -10.67
C LEU A 397 -10.97 6.63 -11.21
N ARG A 398 -9.80 6.57 -11.88
CA ARG A 398 -9.26 5.36 -12.52
C ARG A 398 -9.05 4.21 -11.53
N ALA A 399 -8.30 4.45 -10.45
CA ALA A 399 -7.97 3.40 -9.50
C ALA A 399 -9.21 2.78 -8.83
N PRO A 400 -10.15 3.55 -8.26
CA PRO A 400 -11.35 2.97 -7.68
C PRO A 400 -12.29 2.32 -8.70
N LEU A 401 -12.34 2.80 -9.95
CA LEU A 401 -13.10 2.13 -11.03
C LEU A 401 -12.49 0.76 -11.37
N GLN A 402 -11.17 0.67 -11.51
CA GLN A 402 -10.48 -0.60 -11.74
C GLN A 402 -10.64 -1.56 -10.56
N MET A 403 -10.50 -1.08 -9.32
CA MET A 403 -10.70 -1.89 -8.13
C MET A 403 -12.15 -2.39 -8.01
N LEU A 404 -13.15 -1.53 -8.28
CA LEU A 404 -14.56 -1.96 -8.35
C LEU A 404 -14.75 -3.03 -9.44
N THR A 405 -14.15 -2.83 -10.61
CA THR A 405 -14.21 -3.79 -11.72
C THR A 405 -13.67 -5.16 -11.28
N ASN A 406 -12.50 -5.19 -10.65
CA ASN A 406 -11.91 -6.42 -10.13
C ASN A 406 -12.77 -7.07 -9.03
N VAL A 407 -13.36 -6.28 -8.11
CA VAL A 407 -14.30 -6.79 -7.11
C VAL A 407 -15.47 -7.49 -7.79
N LEU A 408 -16.16 -6.82 -8.72
CA LEU A 408 -17.34 -7.38 -9.38
C LEU A 408 -16.99 -8.61 -10.23
N HIS A 409 -15.85 -8.57 -10.92
CA HIS A 409 -15.36 -9.67 -11.72
C HIS A 409 -15.09 -10.91 -10.85
N LEU A 410 -14.30 -10.76 -9.79
CA LEU A 410 -13.99 -11.86 -8.87
C LEU A 410 -15.24 -12.36 -8.14
N TRP A 411 -16.16 -11.47 -7.77
CA TRP A 411 -17.43 -11.86 -7.18
C TRP A 411 -18.20 -12.83 -8.08
N ARG A 412 -18.19 -12.55 -9.40
CA ARG A 412 -18.82 -13.40 -10.41
C ARG A 412 -18.06 -14.71 -10.65
N THR A 413 -16.74 -14.66 -10.79
CA THR A 413 -15.93 -15.81 -11.26
C THR A 413 -15.55 -16.77 -10.14
N GLU A 414 -15.33 -16.27 -8.93
CA GLU A 414 -14.93 -17.06 -7.76
C GLU A 414 -16.13 -17.48 -6.90
N GLY A 415 -17.21 -16.69 -6.91
CA GLY A 415 -18.44 -16.99 -6.19
C GLY A 415 -18.32 -16.79 -4.68
N VAL A 416 -18.75 -15.62 -4.17
CA VAL A 416 -18.60 -15.27 -2.75
C VAL A 416 -19.44 -16.17 -1.82
N SER A 417 -20.63 -16.61 -2.27
CA SER A 417 -21.50 -17.52 -1.51
C SER A 417 -20.79 -18.80 -1.03
N GLY A 418 -19.96 -19.41 -1.87
CA GLY A 418 -19.22 -20.63 -1.51
C GLY A 418 -18.20 -20.38 -0.39
N HIS A 419 -17.56 -19.22 -0.40
CA HIS A 419 -16.63 -18.82 0.65
C HIS A 419 -17.33 -18.46 1.96
N LEU A 420 -18.50 -17.80 1.88
CA LEU A 420 -19.32 -17.48 3.04
C LEU A 420 -19.87 -18.74 3.73
N ALA A 421 -20.32 -19.73 2.95
CA ALA A 421 -20.85 -20.99 3.46
C ALA A 421 -19.82 -21.79 4.27
N ALA A 422 -18.53 -21.59 3.99
CA ALA A 422 -17.42 -22.22 4.71
C ALA A 422 -17.02 -21.49 6.01
N LEU A 423 -17.65 -20.36 6.33
CA LEU A 423 -17.52 -19.72 7.64
C LEU A 423 -18.44 -20.46 8.62
N HIS A 424 -17.83 -21.18 9.57
CA HIS A 424 -18.52 -21.87 10.66
C HIS A 424 -19.09 -20.90 11.70
#